data_AF-A0A358MFF4-F1
#
_entry.id   AF-A0A358MFF4-F1
#
_cell.length_a   1.000
_cell.length_b   1.000
_cell.length_c   1.000
_cell.angle_alpha   90.00
_cell.angle_beta   90.00
_cell.angle_gamma   90.00
#
_symmetry.space_group_name_H-M   'P 1'
#
loop_
_entity.id
_entity.type
_entity.pdbx_description
1 polymer ?
#
loop_
_entity_poly.entity_id
_entity_poly.type
_entity_poly.pdbx_seq_one_letter_code
_entity_poly.pdbx_strand_id
1 'polypeptide(L)' 'DGMSEDDWEGWKILTEMLGDKVQLVGDDLFVTNPARLAEGIKAGVANSMLVKV' A
#
# COMPACT_ATOMS: atom_id res chain seq x y z
N ASP A 1 -1.54 5.29 7.43
CA ASP A 1 -1.18 5.33 6.01
C ASP A 1 -0.15 6.41 5.71
N GLY A 2 0.76 6.13 4.76
CA GLY A 2 1.84 7.05 4.38
C GLY A 2 1.44 8.09 3.32
N MET A 3 0.35 7.83 2.60
CA MET A 3 -0.31 8.71 1.62
C MET A 3 -1.84 8.55 1.78
N SER A 4 -2.62 9.33 1.03
CA SER A 4 -4.09 9.18 0.97
C SER A 4 -4.51 7.81 0.43
N GLU A 5 -5.70 7.33 0.78
CA GLU A 5 -6.25 6.03 0.35
C GLU A 5 -6.49 5.92 -1.17
N ASP A 6 -6.65 7.06 -1.84
CA ASP A 6 -6.85 7.15 -3.30
C ASP A 6 -5.61 7.64 -4.05
N ASP A 7 -4.50 7.95 -3.36
CA ASP A 7 -3.26 8.45 -3.98
C ASP A 7 -2.31 7.30 -4.35
N TRP A 8 -2.72 6.49 -5.33
CA TRP A 8 -1.95 5.33 -5.80
C TRP A 8 -0.60 5.71 -6.41
N GLU A 9 -0.51 6.87 -7.05
CA GLU A 9 0.75 7.37 -7.63
C GLU A 9 1.74 7.75 -6.53
N GLY A 10 1.29 8.52 -5.53
CA GLY A 10 2.12 8.87 -4.37
C GLY A 10 2.58 7.63 -3.60
N TRP A 11 1.70 6.64 -3.41
CA TRP A 11 2.06 5.37 -2.79
C TRP A 11 3.15 4.61 -3.56
N LYS A 12 3.10 4.61 -4.89
CA LYS A 12 4.12 3.98 -5.72
C LYS A 12 5.47 4.66 -5.56
N ILE A 13 5.51 5.99 -5.67
CA ILE A 13 6.75 6.77 -5.48
C ILE A 13 7.33 6.51 -4.08
N LEU A 14 6.48 6.53 -3.04
CA LEU A 14 6.90 6.24 -1.67
C LEU A 14 7.52 4.84 -1.55
N THR A 15 6.91 3.85 -2.20
CA THR A 15 7.37 2.46 -2.19
C THR A 15 8.70 2.29 -2.92
N GLU A 16 8.88 2.92 -4.08
CA GLU A 16 10.15 2.93 -4.80
C GLU A 16 11.28 3.60 -4.00
N MET A 17 10.97 4.65 -3.23
CA MET A 17 11.98 5.37 -2.43
C MET A 17 12.39 4.65 -1.15
N LEU A 18 11.44 3.99 -0.46
CA LEU A 18 11.62 3.54 0.92
C LEU A 18 11.31 2.05 1.16
N GLY A 19 10.69 1.35 0.21
CA GLY A 19 10.18 -0.02 0.38
C GLY A 19 11.23 -1.07 0.74
N ASP A 20 12.50 -0.84 0.41
CA ASP A 20 13.61 -1.74 0.76
C ASP A 20 14.21 -1.45 2.15
N LYS A 21 13.81 -0.35 2.79
CA LYS A 21 14.39 0.14 4.06
C LYS A 21 13.43 0.03 5.23
N VAL A 22 12.13 0.17 4.97
CA VAL A 22 11.10 0.21 6.00
C VAL A 22 9.83 -0.52 5.54
N GLN A 23 9.01 -0.90 6.50
CA GLN A 23 7.67 -1.42 6.24
C GLN A 23 6.72 -0.26 5.93
N LEU A 24 6.01 -0.37 4.81
CA LEU A 24 4.96 0.54 4.37
C LEU A 24 3.63 -0.23 4.45
N VAL A 25 2.85 0.06 5.49
CA VAL A 25 1.57 -0.62 5.77
C VAL A 25 0.43 0.18 5.16
N GLY A 26 -0.33 -0.43 4.25
CA GLY A 26 -1.60 0.09 3.78
C GLY A 26 -2.76 -0.38 4.67
N ASP A 27 -3.48 0.55 5.29
CA ASP A 27 -4.73 0.32 6.01
C ASP A 27 -5.93 0.72 5.15
N ASP A 28 -6.20 2.02 5.02
CA ASP A 28 -7.31 2.55 4.22
C ASP A 28 -7.05 2.35 2.72
N LEU A 29 -5.79 2.25 2.31
CA LEU A 29 -5.41 1.84 0.95
C LEU A 29 -6.00 0.46 0.57
N PHE A 30 -6.02 -0.50 1.50
CA PHE A 30 -6.38 -1.90 1.22
C PHE A 30 -7.69 -2.36 1.87
N VAL A 31 -8.14 -1.75 2.96
CA VAL A 31 -9.40 -2.02 3.70
C VAL A 31 -9.69 -3.51 3.92
N THR A 32 -8.66 -4.33 4.13
CA THR A 32 -8.78 -5.80 4.22
C THR A 32 -9.54 -6.42 3.02
N ASN A 33 -9.48 -5.79 1.85
CA ASN A 33 -10.17 -6.21 0.63
C ASN A 33 -9.19 -6.89 -0.36
N PRO A 34 -9.40 -8.19 -0.69
CA PRO A 34 -8.51 -8.92 -1.60
C PRO A 34 -8.34 -8.30 -2.98
N ALA A 35 -9.36 -7.63 -3.53
CA ALA A 35 -9.29 -7.02 -4.85
C ALA A 35 -8.35 -5.80 -4.85
N ARG A 36 -8.48 -4.92 -3.85
CA ARG A 36 -7.57 -3.76 -3.70
C ARG A 36 -6.15 -4.21 -3.38
N LEU A 37 -5.98 -5.24 -2.55
CA LEU A 37 -4.66 -5.82 -2.28
C LEU A 37 -4.01 -6.36 -3.57
N ALA A 38 -4.76 -7.10 -4.39
CA ALA A 38 -4.25 -7.64 -5.65
C ALA A 38 -3.83 -6.53 -6.62
N GLU A 39 -4.58 -5.44 -6.70
CA GLU A 39 -4.20 -4.25 -7.47
C GLU A 39 -2.92 -3.62 -6.92
N GLY A 40 -2.78 -3.53 -5.59
CA GLY A 40 -1.59 -3.01 -4.95
C GLY A 40 -0.32 -3.81 -5.23
N ILE A 41 -0.44 -5.14 -5.14
CA ILE A 41 0.66 -6.05 -5.50
C ILE A 41 1.06 -5.85 -6.96
N LYS A 42 0.10 -5.74 -7.88
CA LYS A 42 0.38 -5.53 -9.31
C LYS A 42 1.02 -4.16 -9.59
N ALA A 43 0.60 -3.13 -8.86
CA ALA A 43 1.11 -1.76 -9.01
C ALA A 43 2.46 -1.54 -8.32
N GLY A 44 2.89 -2.48 -7.45
CA GLY A 44 4.11 -2.35 -6.66
C GLY A 44 3.99 -1.29 -5.56
N VAL A 45 2.81 -1.18 -4.93
CA VAL A 45 2.56 -0.20 -3.86
C VAL A 45 2.48 -0.90 -2.50
N ALA A 46 3.08 -0.26 -1.50
CA ALA A 46 3.26 -0.79 -0.15
C ALA A 46 4.01 -2.15 -0.14
N ASN A 47 4.34 -2.63 1.05
CA ASN A 47 4.96 -3.97 1.23
C ASN A 47 4.37 -4.72 2.42
N SER A 48 3.28 -4.20 3.00
CA SER A 48 2.52 -4.79 4.09
C SER A 48 1.08 -4.28 4.05
N MET A 49 0.14 -5.05 4.61
CA MET A 49 -1.25 -4.62 4.81
C MET A 49 -1.65 -4.71 6.28
N LEU A 50 -2.58 -3.86 6.71
CA LEU A 50 -3.27 -4.03 7.99
C LEU A 50 -4.54 -4.88 7.79
N VAL A 51 -4.68 -5.97 8.55
CA VAL A 51 -5.86 -6.86 8.50
C VAL A 51 -6.77 -6.53 9.68
N LYS A 52 -8.03 -6.22 9.39
CA LYS A 52 -9.09 -5.96 10.37
C LYS A 52 -10.16 -7.06 10.29
N VAL A 53 -10.46 -7.70 11.42
CA VAL A 53 -11.48 -8.76 11.58
C VAL A 53 -12.79 -8.22 12.11
#